data_AF-A0A1H2D3Q8-F1
#
_entry.id   AF-A0A1H2D3Q8-F1
#
_cell.length_a   1.000
_cell.length_b   1.000
_cell.length_c   1.000
_cell.angle_alpha   90.00
_cell.angle_beta   90.00
_cell.angle_gamma   90.00
#
_symmetry.space_group_name_H-M   'P 1'
#
loop_
_entity.id
_entity.type
_entity.pdbx_description
1 polymer ?
#
loop_
_entity_poly.entity_id
_entity_poly.type
_entity_poly.pdbx_seq_one_letter_code
_entity_poly.pdbx_strand_id
1 'polypeptide(L)'
;MKKKILSYVGAAVIASTGVAVATASPAFAAGGCSAASNPTVQVCVNHGDDGNSTRGDFYINRTPDSSVYYYRSSFIVNNAERNLGGYVRITSTGRKCCTYIGLATLPISTKTVKTRVRIYTSTKALHMTVDSPAISVRN
;
A
#
# COMPACT_ATOMS: atom_id res chain seq x y z
N MET A 1 -60.53 6.40 37.28
CA MET A 1 -59.15 6.24 37.82
C MET A 1 -58.21 5.89 36.68
N LYS A 2 -57.37 6.84 36.25
CA LYS A 2 -55.91 6.86 36.41
C LYS A 2 -55.12 5.80 35.60
N LYS A 3 -54.51 6.30 34.51
CA LYS A 3 -53.14 6.09 34.01
C LYS A 3 -52.61 4.65 33.87
N LYS A 4 -52.12 4.31 32.66
CA LYS A 4 -50.67 4.24 32.40
C LYS A 4 -50.38 4.26 30.89
N ILE A 5 -49.60 5.27 30.51
CA ILE A 5 -48.90 5.45 29.23
C ILE A 5 -47.82 4.37 29.16
N LEU A 6 -47.73 3.65 28.04
CA LEU A 6 -46.52 2.92 27.69
C LEU A 6 -46.10 3.30 26.26
N SER A 7 -45.19 4.26 26.21
CA SER A 7 -44.42 4.63 25.03
C SER A 7 -43.63 3.42 24.53
N TYR A 8 -43.85 3.02 23.28
CA TYR A 8 -42.91 2.17 22.55
C TYR A 8 -42.26 3.03 21.48
N VAL A 9 -41.08 3.54 21.79
CA VAL A 9 -40.14 4.09 20.82
C VAL A 9 -39.53 2.89 20.10
N GLY A 10 -40.02 2.60 18.89
CA GLY A 10 -39.40 1.63 18.00
C GLY A 10 -38.05 2.17 17.54
N ALA A 11 -36.97 1.71 18.17
CA ALA A 11 -35.62 1.96 17.71
C ALA A 11 -35.43 1.28 16.33
N ALA A 12 -35.37 2.10 15.28
CA ALA A 12 -34.93 1.65 13.97
C ALA A 12 -33.44 1.28 14.06
N VAL A 13 -33.16 -0.02 14.18
CA VAL A 13 -31.82 -0.56 14.00
C VAL A 13 -31.48 -0.41 12.51
N ILE A 14 -30.74 0.65 12.17
CA ILE A 14 -30.07 0.74 10.88
C ILE A 14 -28.95 -0.29 10.94
N ALA A 15 -29.23 -1.48 10.42
CA ALA A 15 -28.21 -2.43 10.04
C ALA A 15 -27.42 -1.80 8.90
N SER A 16 -26.36 -1.06 9.24
CA SER A 16 -25.31 -0.72 8.30
C SER A 16 -24.71 -2.04 7.85
N THR A 17 -25.18 -2.53 6.72
CA THR A 17 -24.55 -3.59 5.94
C THR A 17 -23.10 -3.17 5.74
N GLY A 18 -22.23 -3.71 6.58
CA GLY A 18 -20.80 -3.60 6.42
C GLY A 18 -20.47 -4.09 5.03
N VAL A 19 -20.07 -3.17 4.16
CA VAL A 19 -19.48 -3.51 2.88
C VAL A 19 -18.26 -4.33 3.23
N ALA A 20 -18.36 -5.65 3.05
CA ALA A 20 -17.23 -6.55 3.07
C ALA A 20 -16.30 -6.07 1.95
N VAL A 21 -15.33 -5.24 2.31
CA VAL A 21 -14.26 -4.85 1.40
C VAL A 21 -13.56 -6.15 1.07
N ALA A 22 -13.62 -6.56 -0.20
CA ALA A 22 -12.89 -7.71 -0.69
C ALA A 22 -11.43 -7.57 -0.22
N THR A 23 -11.03 -8.39 0.74
CA THR A 23 -9.64 -8.53 1.17
C THR A 23 -8.92 -9.28 0.06
N ALA A 24 -8.75 -8.63 -1.09
CA ALA A 24 -7.90 -9.21 -2.11
C ALA A 24 -6.51 -9.34 -1.49
N SER A 25 -5.97 -10.54 -1.65
CA SER A 25 -4.86 -11.07 -0.88
C SER A 25 -3.69 -10.09 -0.81
N PRO A 26 -2.99 -10.03 0.34
CA PRO A 26 -1.86 -9.14 0.52
C PRO A 26 -0.84 -9.42 -0.57
N ALA A 27 -0.22 -8.37 -1.11
CA ALA A 27 0.93 -8.49 -2.00
C ALA A 27 1.95 -9.45 -1.36
N PHE A 28 2.02 -10.71 -1.81
CA PHE A 28 2.88 -11.71 -1.18
C PHE A 28 4.33 -11.42 -1.53
N ALA A 29 5.13 -11.16 -0.51
CA ALA A 29 6.56 -10.93 -0.64
C ALA A 29 7.30 -11.62 0.50
N ALA A 30 8.28 -12.48 0.19
CA ALA A 30 9.12 -13.13 1.20
C ALA A 30 10.01 -12.13 1.97
N GLY A 31 10.19 -10.91 1.43
CA GLY A 31 10.83 -9.80 2.13
C GLY A 31 9.91 -8.97 3.03
N GLY A 32 8.61 -9.27 3.02
CA GLY A 32 7.62 -8.66 3.90
C GLY A 32 6.94 -7.42 3.33
N CYS A 33 5.87 -7.04 4.01
CA CYS A 33 5.01 -5.91 3.68
C CYS A 33 4.93 -4.92 4.83
N SER A 34 4.65 -3.67 4.50
CA SER A 34 4.33 -2.64 5.49
C SER A 34 3.13 -3.11 6.33
N ALA A 35 3.01 -2.56 7.53
CA ALA A 35 1.95 -2.93 8.46
C ALA A 35 0.58 -2.94 7.77
N ALA A 36 -0.15 -4.05 7.92
CA ALA A 36 -1.49 -4.22 7.36
C ALA A 36 -2.51 -3.21 7.93
N SER A 37 -2.14 -2.52 9.01
CA SER A 37 -2.93 -1.46 9.63
C SER A 37 -3.01 -0.16 8.83
N ASN A 38 -2.24 0.00 7.74
CA ASN A 38 -2.39 1.16 6.87
C ASN A 38 -3.65 1.00 5.98
N PRO A 39 -4.71 1.80 6.21
CA PRO A 39 -5.98 1.62 5.51
C PRO A 39 -5.94 2.09 4.05
N THR A 40 -4.90 2.80 3.63
CA THR A 40 -4.80 3.37 2.28
C THR A 40 -3.96 2.51 1.35
N VAL A 41 -2.75 2.14 1.79
CA VAL A 41 -1.80 1.41 0.95
C VAL A 41 -0.93 0.47 1.78
N GLN A 42 -0.72 -0.74 1.27
CA GLN A 42 0.24 -1.70 1.79
C GLN A 42 1.37 -1.87 0.78
N VAL A 43 2.62 -1.73 1.21
CA VAL A 43 3.80 -1.72 0.33
C VAL A 43 4.71 -2.88 0.68
N CYS A 44 5.15 -3.64 -0.30
CA CYS A 44 5.88 -4.88 -0.12
C CYS A 44 7.18 -4.86 -0.92
N VAL A 45 8.14 -5.66 -0.45
CA VAL A 45 9.42 -5.88 -1.11
C VAL A 45 9.77 -7.36 -1.03
N ASN A 46 10.25 -7.92 -2.14
CA ASN A 46 10.65 -9.32 -2.22
C ASN A 46 12.02 -9.47 -2.90
N HIS A 47 12.75 -10.52 -2.53
CA HIS A 47 13.76 -11.07 -3.43
C HIS A 47 13.07 -11.50 -4.73
N GLY A 48 13.64 -11.14 -5.86
CA GLY A 48 13.15 -11.57 -7.17
C GLY A 48 13.28 -13.09 -7.29
N ASP A 49 12.33 -13.70 -8.00
CA ASP A 49 12.26 -15.15 -8.19
C ASP A 49 13.48 -15.70 -8.96
N ASP A 50 14.22 -14.83 -9.64
CA ASP A 50 15.43 -15.09 -10.42
C ASP A 50 16.74 -14.96 -9.62
N GLY A 51 16.69 -14.56 -8.34
CA GLY A 51 17.86 -14.28 -7.51
C GLY A 51 18.69 -13.08 -7.94
N ASN A 52 18.39 -12.47 -9.10
CA ASN A 52 19.14 -11.39 -9.73
C ASN A 52 18.43 -10.04 -9.66
N SER A 53 17.19 -10.02 -9.18
CA SER A 53 16.41 -8.80 -9.01
C SER A 53 15.81 -8.68 -7.62
N THR A 54 15.41 -7.47 -7.24
CA THR A 54 14.47 -7.22 -6.15
C THR A 54 13.17 -6.73 -6.76
N ARG A 55 12.07 -7.27 -6.26
CA ARG A 55 10.72 -6.94 -6.69
C ARG A 55 10.03 -6.08 -5.64
N GLY A 56 9.32 -5.07 -6.11
CA GLY A 56 8.48 -4.21 -5.28
C GLY A 56 7.07 -4.21 -5.84
N ASP A 57 6.10 -4.38 -4.96
CA ASP A 57 4.69 -4.30 -5.26
C ASP A 57 3.93 -3.66 -4.11
N PHE A 58 2.73 -3.19 -4.40
CA PHE A 58 1.89 -2.57 -3.38
C PHE A 58 0.42 -2.80 -3.69
N TYR A 59 -0.42 -2.59 -2.69
CA TYR A 59 -1.86 -2.75 -2.78
C TYR A 59 -2.55 -1.49 -2.31
N ILE A 60 -3.47 -0.97 -3.11
CA ILE A 60 -4.31 0.18 -2.75
C ILE A 60 -5.60 -0.34 -2.11
N ASN A 61 -5.74 -0.12 -0.81
CA ASN A 61 -6.86 -0.55 0.03
C ASN A 61 -8.04 0.45 0.04
N ARG A 62 -7.82 1.66 -0.46
CA ARG A 62 -8.80 2.76 -0.42
C ARG A 62 -9.23 3.18 -1.82
N THR A 63 -10.54 3.35 -2.01
CA THR A 63 -11.12 3.89 -3.25
C THR A 63 -10.50 5.26 -3.58
N PRO A 64 -10.05 5.49 -4.82
CA PRO A 64 -9.42 6.75 -5.20
C PRO A 64 -10.38 7.94 -5.06
N ASP A 65 -9.85 9.05 -4.56
CA ASP A 65 -10.54 10.32 -4.43
C ASP A 65 -9.54 11.48 -4.64
N SER A 66 -9.94 12.71 -4.34
CA SER A 66 -9.07 13.89 -4.52
C SER A 66 -7.80 13.86 -3.68
N SER A 67 -7.76 13.09 -2.58
CA SER A 67 -6.60 12.91 -1.69
C SER A 67 -5.72 11.72 -2.06
N VAL A 68 -6.31 10.68 -2.66
CA VAL A 68 -5.62 9.47 -3.15
C VAL A 68 -5.83 9.39 -4.66
N TYR A 69 -5.01 10.12 -5.42
CA TYR A 69 -5.24 10.31 -6.86
C TYR A 69 -4.08 9.86 -7.75
N TYR A 70 -2.84 10.14 -7.35
CA TYR A 70 -1.65 9.66 -8.06
C TYR A 70 -0.74 8.88 -7.11
N TYR A 71 0.05 7.97 -7.65
CA TYR A 71 1.15 7.35 -6.94
C TYR A 71 2.48 7.50 -7.68
N ARG A 72 3.57 7.39 -6.92
CA ARG A 72 4.91 7.09 -7.45
C ARG A 72 5.52 5.98 -6.61
N SER A 73 6.11 4.99 -7.26
CA SER A 73 6.91 3.95 -6.61
C SER A 73 8.39 4.16 -6.87
N SER A 74 9.21 3.81 -5.89
CA SER A 74 10.67 3.79 -6.00
C SER A 74 11.27 2.73 -5.09
N PHE A 75 12.54 2.39 -5.34
CA PHE A 75 13.34 1.62 -4.42
C PHE A 75 14.24 2.54 -3.62
N ILE A 76 14.38 2.28 -2.33
CA ILE A 76 15.41 2.89 -1.50
C ILE A 76 16.48 1.83 -1.27
N VAL A 77 17.68 2.05 -1.77
CA VAL A 77 18.85 1.16 -1.63
C VAL A 77 19.91 1.89 -0.83
N ASN A 78 20.28 1.35 0.34
CA ASN A 78 21.25 1.97 1.25
C ASN A 78 20.91 3.46 1.52
N ASN A 79 19.64 3.73 1.77
CA ASN A 79 19.08 5.07 1.99
C ASN A 79 19.09 6.03 0.78
N ALA A 80 19.55 5.58 -0.40
CA ALA A 80 19.47 6.33 -1.64
C ALA A 80 18.25 5.92 -2.47
N GLU A 81 17.53 6.89 -3.00
CA GLU A 81 16.37 6.65 -3.86
C GLU A 81 16.79 6.27 -5.29
N ARG A 82 16.21 5.19 -5.81
CA ARG A 82 16.48 4.58 -7.11
C ARG A 82 15.17 4.20 -7.79
N ASN A 83 15.20 4.04 -9.12
CA ASN A 83 14.07 3.62 -9.95
C ASN A 83 12.78 4.39 -9.65
N LEU A 84 12.89 5.71 -9.66
CA LEU A 84 11.78 6.60 -9.38
C LEU A 84 10.82 6.63 -10.58
N GLY A 85 9.66 5.97 -10.43
CA GLY A 85 8.60 6.01 -11.43
C GLY A 85 8.04 7.41 -11.64
N GLY A 86 7.39 7.62 -12.79
CA GLY A 86 6.55 8.79 -13.04
C GLY A 86 5.28 8.81 -12.16
N TYR A 87 4.56 9.92 -12.16
CA TYR A 87 3.23 9.98 -11.54
C TYR A 87 2.26 9.10 -12.33
N VAL A 88 1.65 8.13 -11.66
CA VAL A 88 0.64 7.26 -12.26
C VAL A 88 -0.69 7.49 -11.56
N ARG A 89 -1.76 7.67 -12.33
CA ARG A 89 -3.10 7.89 -11.78
C ARG A 89 -3.63 6.60 -11.13
N ILE A 90 -4.20 6.73 -9.95
CA ILE A 90 -4.88 5.64 -9.25
C ILE A 90 -6.33 5.62 -9.75
N THR A 91 -6.67 4.62 -10.56
CA THR A 91 -8.02 4.46 -11.14
C THR A 91 -8.86 3.43 -10.41
N SER A 92 -8.24 2.58 -9.59
CA SER A 92 -8.91 1.50 -8.85
C SER A 92 -8.14 1.12 -7.60
N THR A 93 -8.85 0.52 -6.64
CA THR A 93 -8.26 -0.32 -5.59
C THR A 93 -7.60 -1.56 -6.22
N GLY A 94 -6.81 -2.29 -5.42
CA GLY A 94 -6.16 -3.51 -5.87
C GLY A 94 -4.65 -3.46 -5.87
N ARG A 95 -4.06 -4.60 -6.26
CA ARG A 95 -2.61 -4.75 -6.41
C ARG A 95 -2.11 -3.90 -7.57
N LYS A 96 -1.07 -3.13 -7.32
CA LYS A 96 -0.27 -2.43 -8.32
C LYS A 96 1.09 -3.12 -8.36
N CYS A 97 1.22 -3.97 -9.37
CA CYS A 97 2.39 -4.77 -9.65
C CYS A 97 3.00 -4.30 -10.98
N CYS A 98 4.30 -4.43 -11.23
CA CYS A 98 5.39 -4.60 -10.29
C CYS A 98 6.56 -3.75 -10.76
N THR A 99 7.37 -3.26 -9.83
CA THR A 99 8.64 -2.59 -10.14
C THR A 99 9.77 -3.55 -9.82
N TYR A 100 10.80 -3.59 -10.67
CA TYR A 100 11.98 -4.43 -10.47
C TYR A 100 13.23 -3.56 -10.42
N ILE A 101 14.23 -4.02 -9.68
CA ILE A 101 15.58 -3.46 -9.70
C ILE A 101 16.59 -4.59 -9.78
N GLY A 102 17.47 -4.54 -10.78
CA GLY A 102 18.51 -5.54 -10.96
C GLY A 102 19.60 -5.40 -9.90
N LEU A 103 19.95 -6.50 -9.22
CA LEU A 103 20.97 -6.51 -8.18
C LEU A 103 22.37 -6.19 -8.74
N ALA A 104 22.65 -6.53 -10.01
CA ALA A 104 23.90 -6.19 -10.69
C ALA A 104 24.14 -4.67 -10.82
N THR A 105 23.09 -3.86 -10.83
CA THR A 105 23.18 -2.39 -10.94
C THR A 105 23.43 -1.70 -9.60
N LEU A 106 23.49 -2.47 -8.50
CA LEU A 106 23.61 -1.98 -7.14
C LEU A 106 25.01 -2.29 -6.56
N PRO A 107 25.57 -1.42 -5.69
CA PRO A 107 26.94 -1.56 -5.15
C PRO A 107 27.18 -2.89 -4.42
N ILE A 108 28.35 -3.50 -4.56
CA ILE A 108 28.67 -4.89 -4.15
C ILE A 108 28.52 -5.19 -2.64
N SER A 109 28.47 -4.17 -1.77
CA SER A 109 28.27 -4.34 -0.32
C SER A 109 26.89 -4.91 0.03
N THR A 110 26.68 -5.39 1.26
CA THR A 110 25.35 -5.75 1.76
C THR A 110 24.38 -4.60 1.51
N LYS A 111 23.32 -4.86 0.73
CA LYS A 111 22.36 -3.83 0.31
C LYS A 111 21.12 -3.95 1.16
N THR A 112 20.71 -2.84 1.79
CA THR A 112 19.39 -2.74 2.40
C THR A 112 18.43 -2.13 1.40
N VAL A 113 17.44 -2.90 0.95
CA VAL A 113 16.45 -2.48 -0.05
C VAL A 113 15.06 -2.43 0.55
N LYS A 114 14.31 -1.37 0.27
CA LYS A 114 12.88 -1.27 0.55
C LYS A 114 12.15 -0.61 -0.62
N THR A 115 10.88 -0.92 -0.77
CA THR A 115 9.99 -0.24 -1.71
C THR A 115 9.36 0.94 -1.00
N ARG A 116 9.35 2.11 -1.65
CA ARG A 116 8.65 3.31 -1.22
C ARG A 116 7.53 3.63 -2.18
N VAL A 117 6.34 3.87 -1.65
CA VAL A 117 5.20 4.39 -2.41
C VAL A 117 4.79 5.73 -1.82
N ARG A 118 4.72 6.73 -2.69
CA ARG A 118 4.18 8.05 -2.37
C ARG A 118 2.83 8.20 -3.03
N ILE A 119 1.83 8.60 -2.25
CA ILE A 119 0.50 8.92 -2.74
C ILE A 119 0.37 10.43 -2.78
N TYR A 120 -0.24 10.94 -3.84
CA TYR A 120 -0.44 12.35 -4.08
C TYR A 120 -1.91 12.65 -4.35
N THR A 121 -2.29 13.86 -4.01
CA THR A 121 -3.61 14.43 -4.30
C THR A 121 -3.79 14.71 -5.79
N SER A 122 -5.00 15.05 -6.20
CA SER A 122 -5.32 15.48 -7.57
C SER A 122 -4.49 16.68 -8.06
N THR A 123 -4.02 17.53 -7.14
CA THR A 123 -3.13 18.68 -7.42
C THR A 123 -1.64 18.33 -7.39
N LYS A 124 -1.30 17.04 -7.28
CA LYS A 124 0.07 16.50 -7.14
C LYS A 124 0.78 16.90 -5.83
N ALA A 125 0.05 17.36 -4.82
CA ALA A 125 0.61 17.55 -3.48
C ALA A 125 0.83 16.17 -2.81
N LEU A 126 1.93 16.02 -2.07
CA LEU A 126 2.21 14.77 -1.36
C LEU A 126 1.18 14.55 -0.25
N HIS A 127 0.43 13.46 -0.32
CA HIS A 127 -0.55 13.08 0.69
C HIS A 127 0.08 12.19 1.76
N MET A 128 0.83 11.16 1.34
CA MET A 128 1.51 10.25 2.28
C MET A 128 2.67 9.51 1.60
N THR A 129 3.58 9.01 2.44
CA THR A 129 4.67 8.10 2.04
C THR A 129 4.58 6.84 2.87
N VAL A 130 4.65 5.68 2.22
CA VAL A 130 4.66 4.37 2.87
C VAL A 130 5.84 3.57 2.36
N ASP A 131 6.57 3.00 3.31
CA ASP A 131 7.72 2.14 3.04
C ASP A 131 7.37 0.70 3.41
N SER A 132 7.83 -0.26 2.60
CA SER A 132 7.92 -1.65 3.04
C SER A 132 8.98 -1.80 4.15
N PRO A 133 9.03 -2.95 4.84
CA PRO A 133 10.22 -3.39 5.55
C PRO A 133 11.45 -3.34 4.63
N ALA A 134 12.62 -3.28 5.25
CA ALA A 134 13.88 -3.36 4.55
C ALA A 134 14.36 -4.82 4.51
N ILE A 135 14.82 -5.27 3.36
CA ILE A 135 15.50 -6.55 3.19
C ILE A 135 16.97 -6.37 2.88
N SER A 136 17.77 -7.32 3.35
CA SER A 136 19.18 -7.41 3.00
C SER A 136 19.35 -8.31 1.77
N VAL A 137 19.86 -7.76 0.68
CA VAL A 137 20.22 -8.52 -0.53
C VAL A 137 21.74 -8.57 -0.67
N ARG A 138 22.26 -9.78 -0.94
CA ARG A 138 23.67 -10.04 -1.25
C ARG A 138 23.73 -10.54 -2.70
N ASN A 139 24.71 -10.08 -3.46
CA ASN A 139 25.09 -10.71 -4.73
C ASN A 139 25.94 -11.94 -4.45
#